data_AF-A0A950G5T6-F1
#
_entry.id   AF-A0A950G5T6-F1
#
_cell.length_a   1.000
_cell.length_b   1.000
_cell.length_c   1.000
_cell.angle_alpha   90.00
_cell.angle_beta   90.00
_cell.angle_gamma   90.00
#
_symmetry.space_group_name_H-M   'P 1'
#
loop_
_entity.id
_entity.type
_entity.pdbx_description
1 polymer ?
#
loop_
_entity_poly.entity_id
_entity_poly.type
_entity_poly.pdbx_seq_one_letter_code
_entity_poly.pdbx_strand_id
1 'polypeptide(L)'
;MSMNLVVLLYLIASVCFIQALKGLSHPTTSIRGNLFGMAGMTIAALTTAALIVKLAASPIGLGWVLLGLVVGGGYGAWRAKTVEMTKMPELVAFFHSMIGLAAVAIAGAVMLEPWAFAIVPAGEHAIPGGNRIELALGAFIGALTFTGSVIAWGKLSGKSKFRLFQGAPVVFKGQHALNAILGLAALFFIVGFWDSQSAMDFWIVVGVGFVLGVTLIIPIGGADMPVVVSMLNSYSGWAAAGIGFSLGNPMLIIAGSLVGSSGAILSYIMCKAMNRSFFSVILGGFGGEAAAGGAAQQQRPVKSGSADDAAFIMSNAETVIIVPGYGLAVARAQHAVKELVDKLVERGVTVKYAIHPVAGRMPGHMNVLLAEAEVPYDQVFEMEDINAEFGQADVAIILGANDVVNPAAHVKGSPIYGMPILEAYKAKTVIVNKRSMAAGYAGLDNELFYMDKTLMVFGDAKKVVEEMGKAVE
;
A
#
# COMPACT_ATOMS: atom_id res chain seq x y z
N MET A 1 17.79 -35.48 -4.62
CA MET A 1 18.25 -34.21 -5.20
C MET A 1 19.66 -33.89 -4.69
N SER A 2 20.59 -33.56 -5.59
CA SER A 2 21.93 -33.05 -5.21
C SER A 2 21.84 -31.59 -4.76
N MET A 3 22.78 -31.12 -3.94
CA MET A 3 22.77 -29.72 -3.48
C MET A 3 22.96 -28.73 -4.65
N ASN A 4 23.78 -29.09 -5.64
CA ASN A 4 23.95 -28.29 -6.85
C ASN A 4 22.62 -28.08 -7.61
N LEU A 5 21.77 -29.12 -7.66
CA LEU A 5 20.46 -29.00 -8.30
C LEU A 5 19.50 -28.13 -7.48
N VAL A 6 19.52 -28.24 -6.14
CA VAL A 6 18.74 -27.34 -5.25
C VAL A 6 19.10 -25.88 -5.53
N VAL A 7 20.39 -25.56 -5.50
CA VAL A 7 20.91 -24.20 -5.71
C VAL A 7 20.54 -23.69 -7.12
N LEU A 8 20.68 -24.53 -8.15
CA LEU A 8 20.29 -24.18 -9.51
C LEU A 8 18.80 -23.87 -9.63
N LEU A 9 17.93 -24.69 -9.05
CA LEU A 9 16.48 -24.47 -9.08
C LEU A 9 16.08 -23.20 -8.32
N TYR A 10 16.72 -22.91 -7.18
CA TYR A 10 16.54 -21.64 -6.47
C TYR A 10 17.02 -20.43 -7.26
N LEU A 11 18.12 -20.56 -8.00
CA LEU A 11 18.59 -19.51 -8.90
C LEU A 11 17.58 -19.26 -10.04
N ILE A 12 17.05 -20.32 -10.66
CA ILE A 12 16.02 -20.20 -11.69
C ILE A 12 14.76 -19.53 -11.12
N ALA A 13 14.29 -19.95 -9.94
CA ALA A 13 13.17 -19.31 -9.27
C ALA A 13 13.42 -17.82 -9.00
N SER A 14 14.64 -17.46 -8.60
CA SER A 14 15.04 -16.06 -8.37
C SER A 14 15.00 -15.23 -9.65
N VAL A 15 15.48 -15.77 -10.78
CA VAL A 15 15.37 -15.12 -12.10
C VAL A 15 13.91 -14.93 -12.48
N CYS A 16 13.05 -15.92 -12.22
CA CYS A 16 11.61 -15.79 -12.45
C CYS A 16 11.00 -14.64 -11.63
N PHE A 17 11.37 -14.46 -10.36
CA PHE A 17 10.89 -13.31 -9.56
C PHE A 17 11.36 -11.95 -10.10
N ILE A 18 12.60 -11.86 -10.59
CA ILE A 18 13.10 -10.64 -11.26
C ILE A 18 12.25 -10.34 -12.50
N GLN A 19 12.00 -11.36 -13.32
CA GLN A 19 11.18 -11.21 -14.53
C GLN A 19 9.70 -10.93 -14.21
N ALA A 20 9.21 -11.39 -13.05
CA ALA A 20 7.88 -11.08 -12.57
C ALA A 20 7.74 -9.57 -12.31
N LEU A 21 8.65 -8.99 -11.52
CA LEU A 21 8.65 -7.55 -11.24
C LEU A 21 8.82 -6.71 -12.50
N LYS A 22 9.72 -7.13 -13.41
CA LYS A 22 9.90 -6.46 -14.70
C LYS A 22 8.64 -6.54 -15.58
N GLY A 23 7.94 -7.68 -15.58
CA GLY A 23 6.70 -7.82 -16.35
C GLY A 23 5.56 -6.98 -15.76
N LEU A 24 5.52 -6.83 -14.44
CA LEU A 24 4.50 -6.04 -13.73
C LEU A 24 4.68 -4.53 -13.88
N SER A 25 5.81 -4.05 -14.38
CA SER A 25 6.05 -2.61 -14.56
C SER A 25 5.32 -1.99 -15.76
N HIS A 26 4.68 -2.81 -16.61
CA HIS A 26 3.92 -2.31 -17.76
C HIS A 26 2.61 -3.11 -17.95
N PRO A 27 1.47 -2.46 -18.24
CA PRO A 27 0.18 -3.14 -18.38
C PRO A 27 0.20 -4.28 -19.41
N THR A 28 0.83 -4.06 -20.58
CA THR A 28 0.90 -5.04 -21.67
C THR A 28 1.70 -6.30 -21.33
N THR A 29 2.64 -6.22 -20.38
CA THR A 29 3.46 -7.36 -19.93
C THR A 29 3.03 -7.93 -18.59
N SER A 30 2.04 -7.33 -17.93
CA SER A 30 1.62 -7.65 -16.56
C SER A 30 1.23 -9.12 -16.38
N ILE A 31 0.47 -9.69 -17.32
CA ILE A 31 0.07 -11.11 -17.31
C ILE A 31 1.29 -12.02 -17.39
N ARG A 32 2.25 -11.71 -18.27
CA ARG A 32 3.49 -12.47 -18.41
C ARG A 32 4.35 -12.36 -17.14
N GLY A 33 4.40 -11.17 -16.54
CA GLY A 33 5.05 -10.96 -15.24
C GLY A 33 4.45 -11.85 -14.15
N ASN A 34 3.11 -11.88 -14.04
CA ASN A 34 2.44 -12.73 -13.07
C ASN A 34 2.71 -14.23 -13.31
N LEU A 35 2.76 -14.67 -14.57
CA LEU A 35 3.14 -16.03 -14.96
C LEU A 35 4.56 -16.40 -14.50
N PHE A 36 5.53 -15.50 -14.66
CA PHE A 36 6.87 -15.71 -14.11
C PHE A 36 6.86 -15.82 -12.58
N GLY A 37 6.06 -15.00 -11.90
CA GLY A 37 5.89 -15.08 -10.44
C GLY A 37 5.35 -16.43 -9.98
N MET A 38 4.29 -16.92 -10.64
CA MET A 38 3.71 -18.24 -10.36
C MET A 38 4.70 -19.38 -10.63
N ALA A 39 5.43 -19.31 -11.75
CA ALA A 39 6.43 -20.32 -12.11
C ALA A 39 7.58 -20.33 -11.09
N GLY A 40 8.10 -19.15 -10.71
CA GLY A 40 9.17 -19.00 -9.73
C GLY A 40 8.78 -19.56 -8.36
N MET A 41 7.59 -19.20 -7.87
CA MET A 41 7.07 -19.72 -6.60
C MET A 41 6.84 -21.23 -6.64
N THR A 42 6.34 -21.77 -7.76
CA THR A 42 6.15 -23.22 -7.94
C THR A 42 7.48 -23.96 -7.87
N ILE A 43 8.51 -23.48 -8.59
CA ILE A 43 9.85 -24.06 -8.56
C ILE A 43 10.42 -24.02 -7.14
N ALA A 44 10.33 -22.88 -6.46
CA ALA A 44 10.84 -22.73 -5.09
C ALA A 44 10.14 -23.65 -4.10
N ALA A 45 8.80 -23.72 -4.14
CA ALA A 45 8.00 -24.56 -3.26
C ALA A 45 8.28 -26.06 -3.49
N LEU A 46 8.32 -26.52 -4.74
CA LEU A 46 8.62 -27.92 -5.06
C LEU A 46 10.05 -28.30 -4.71
N THR A 47 11.02 -27.41 -4.94
CA THR A 47 12.42 -27.61 -4.56
C THR A 47 12.54 -27.76 -3.04
N THR A 48 11.86 -26.90 -2.29
CA THR A 48 11.83 -26.95 -0.82
C THR A 48 11.13 -28.22 -0.34
N ALA A 49 10.00 -28.60 -0.94
CA ALA A 49 9.28 -29.83 -0.59
C ALA A 49 10.15 -31.08 -0.81
N ALA A 50 10.87 -31.15 -1.94
CA ALA A 50 11.80 -32.25 -2.22
C ALA A 50 12.97 -32.29 -1.22
N LEU A 51 13.44 -31.13 -0.76
CA LEU A 51 14.47 -31.04 0.29
C LEU A 51 13.93 -31.53 1.63
N ILE A 52 12.73 -31.09 2.03
CA ILE A 52 12.08 -31.51 3.29
C ILE A 52 11.86 -33.02 3.29
N VAL A 53 11.34 -33.61 2.22
CA VAL A 53 11.15 -35.07 2.12
C VAL A 53 12.47 -35.83 2.28
N LYS A 54 13.57 -35.30 1.71
CA LYS A 54 14.90 -35.91 1.84
C LYS A 54 15.47 -35.80 3.26
N LEU A 55 15.20 -34.68 3.94
CA LEU A 55 15.70 -34.40 5.30
C LEU A 55 14.74 -34.85 6.40
N ALA A 56 13.54 -35.32 6.05
CA ALA A 56 12.51 -35.68 7.01
C ALA A 56 12.96 -36.86 7.86
N ALA A 57 13.17 -36.60 9.15
CA ALA A 57 13.43 -37.62 10.15
C ALA A 57 12.14 -38.27 10.69
N SER A 58 10.97 -37.64 10.48
CA SER A 58 9.68 -38.10 11.02
C SER A 58 8.51 -37.84 10.05
N PRO A 59 7.67 -38.85 9.78
CA PRO A 59 6.42 -38.68 9.02
C PRO A 59 5.45 -37.67 9.65
N ILE A 60 5.48 -37.52 10.98
CA ILE A 60 4.62 -36.57 11.71
C ILE A 60 5.02 -35.13 11.37
N GLY A 61 6.33 -34.85 11.27
CA GLY A 61 6.84 -33.52 10.89
C GLY A 61 6.39 -33.11 9.48
N LEU A 62 6.44 -34.04 8.53
CA LEU A 62 5.90 -33.83 7.18
C LEU A 62 4.39 -33.53 7.21
N GLY A 63 3.64 -34.21 8.09
CA GLY A 63 2.21 -33.94 8.30
C GLY A 63 1.94 -32.51 8.75
N TRP A 64 2.73 -31.97 9.68
CA TRP A 64 2.60 -30.58 10.13
C TRP A 64 2.93 -29.56 9.04
N VAL A 65 3.98 -29.80 8.25
CA VAL A 65 4.34 -28.95 7.11
C VAL A 65 3.20 -28.92 6.08
N LEU A 66 2.66 -30.09 5.73
CA LEU A 66 1.56 -30.20 4.77
C LEU A 66 0.29 -29.53 5.29
N LEU A 67 -0.04 -29.71 6.58
CA LEU A 67 -1.17 -29.06 7.22
C LEU A 67 -1.03 -27.53 7.15
N GLY A 68 0.14 -27.00 7.51
CA GLY A 68 0.42 -25.56 7.44
C GLY A 68 0.29 -25.01 6.01
N LEU A 69 0.82 -25.73 5.02
CA LEU A 69 0.71 -25.36 3.61
C LEU A 69 -0.75 -25.33 3.13
N VAL A 70 -1.53 -26.37 3.44
CA VAL A 70 -2.93 -26.50 2.99
C VAL A 70 -3.82 -25.47 3.70
N VAL A 71 -3.67 -25.32 5.02
CA VAL A 71 -4.49 -24.37 5.79
C VAL A 71 -4.13 -22.93 5.43
N GLY A 72 -2.84 -22.57 5.45
CA GLY A 72 -2.38 -21.22 5.13
C GLY A 72 -2.61 -20.85 3.67
N GLY A 73 -2.20 -21.72 2.74
CA GLY A 73 -2.38 -21.52 1.31
C GLY A 73 -3.86 -21.52 0.90
N GLY A 74 -4.66 -22.42 1.47
CA GLY A 74 -6.11 -22.49 1.23
C GLY A 74 -6.85 -21.25 1.74
N TYR A 75 -6.56 -20.81 2.97
CA TYR A 75 -7.13 -19.58 3.51
C TYR A 75 -6.72 -18.36 2.69
N GLY A 76 -5.44 -18.25 2.32
CA GLY A 76 -4.94 -17.18 1.47
C GLY A 76 -5.63 -17.11 0.12
N ALA A 77 -5.77 -18.26 -0.57
CA ALA A 77 -6.45 -18.35 -1.85
C ALA A 77 -7.95 -17.99 -1.75
N TRP A 78 -8.63 -18.48 -0.71
CA TRP A 78 -10.04 -18.15 -0.48
C TRP A 78 -10.24 -16.66 -0.22
N ARG A 79 -9.42 -16.04 0.64
CA ARG A 79 -9.50 -14.60 0.93
C ARG A 79 -9.17 -13.75 -0.29
N ALA A 80 -8.13 -14.09 -1.04
CA ALA A 80 -7.77 -13.36 -2.26
C ALA A 80 -8.88 -13.41 -3.33
N LYS A 81 -9.62 -14.51 -3.42
CA LYS A 81 -10.75 -14.66 -4.37
C LYS A 81 -12.02 -13.91 -3.95
N THR A 82 -12.22 -13.69 -2.65
CA THR A 82 -13.50 -13.19 -2.10
C THR A 82 -13.44 -11.76 -1.60
N VAL A 83 -12.25 -11.16 -1.49
CA VAL A 83 -12.11 -9.77 -1.07
C VAL A 83 -12.61 -8.82 -2.16
N GLU A 84 -13.23 -7.72 -1.75
CA GLU A 84 -13.65 -6.66 -2.66
C GLU A 84 -12.44 -5.75 -2.97
N MET A 85 -12.33 -5.23 -4.20
CA MET A 85 -11.18 -4.40 -4.61
C MET A 85 -10.99 -3.15 -3.75
N THR A 86 -12.09 -2.58 -3.24
CA THR A 86 -12.07 -1.45 -2.28
C THR A 86 -11.39 -1.79 -0.93
N LYS A 87 -11.30 -3.08 -0.58
CA LYS A 87 -10.66 -3.64 0.62
C LYS A 87 -9.29 -4.26 0.33
N MET A 88 -8.76 -4.10 -0.88
CA MET A 88 -7.42 -4.57 -1.20
C MET A 88 -6.33 -4.01 -0.26
N PRO A 89 -6.35 -2.73 0.17
CA PRO A 89 -5.33 -2.19 1.06
C PRO A 89 -5.23 -2.92 2.41
N GLU A 90 -6.37 -3.27 3.02
CA GLU A 90 -6.38 -4.00 4.30
C GLU A 90 -5.90 -5.44 4.13
N LEU A 91 -6.25 -6.11 3.03
CA LEU A 91 -5.76 -7.47 2.76
C LEU A 91 -4.24 -7.50 2.59
N VAL A 92 -3.68 -6.52 1.87
CA VAL A 92 -2.23 -6.38 1.69
C VAL A 92 -1.52 -6.18 3.04
N ALA A 93 -2.06 -5.29 3.90
CA ALA A 93 -1.53 -5.11 5.25
C ALA A 93 -1.57 -6.43 6.04
N PHE A 94 -2.68 -7.17 5.98
CA PHE A 94 -2.79 -8.47 6.65
C PHE A 94 -1.72 -9.47 6.16
N PHE A 95 -1.46 -9.57 4.85
CA PHE A 95 -0.44 -10.49 4.34
C PHE A 95 0.98 -10.12 4.79
N HIS A 96 1.35 -8.84 4.84
CA HIS A 96 2.65 -8.43 5.38
C HIS A 96 2.79 -8.81 6.86
N SER A 97 1.70 -8.76 7.63
CA SER A 97 1.75 -9.19 9.02
C SER A 97 2.14 -10.67 9.13
N MET A 98 1.56 -11.53 8.30
CA MET A 98 1.83 -12.97 8.30
C MET A 98 3.27 -13.29 7.86
N ILE A 99 3.82 -12.53 6.91
CA ILE A 99 5.23 -12.65 6.51
C ILE A 99 6.16 -12.29 7.67
N GLY A 100 5.88 -11.20 8.37
CA GLY A 100 6.65 -10.78 9.55
C GLY A 100 6.62 -11.85 10.66
N LEU A 101 5.45 -12.41 10.96
CA LEU A 101 5.32 -13.47 11.96
C LEU A 101 6.01 -14.77 11.54
N ALA A 102 5.97 -15.11 10.25
CA ALA A 102 6.72 -16.25 9.72
C ALA A 102 8.23 -16.07 9.90
N ALA A 103 8.77 -14.87 9.66
CA ALA A 103 10.18 -14.58 9.91
C ALA A 103 10.57 -14.76 11.39
N VAL A 104 9.73 -14.31 12.33
CA VAL A 104 9.93 -14.53 13.78
C VAL A 104 9.90 -16.02 14.12
N ALA A 105 8.92 -16.76 13.58
CA ALA A 105 8.80 -18.20 13.84
C ALA A 105 10.01 -18.98 13.29
N ILE A 106 10.48 -18.65 12.08
CA ILE A 106 11.68 -19.26 11.51
C ILE A 106 12.91 -18.92 12.35
N ALA A 107 13.10 -17.66 12.72
CA ALA A 107 14.24 -17.26 13.55
C ALA A 107 14.23 -17.95 14.92
N GLY A 108 13.07 -18.07 15.56
CA GLY A 108 12.91 -18.78 16.82
C GLY A 108 13.23 -20.28 16.68
N ALA A 109 12.76 -20.91 15.61
CA ALA A 109 13.08 -22.31 15.32
C ALA A 109 14.59 -22.51 15.10
N VAL A 110 15.23 -21.61 14.37
CA VAL A 110 16.68 -21.65 14.13
C VAL A 110 17.47 -21.40 15.43
N MET A 111 17.02 -20.47 16.28
CA MET A 111 17.70 -20.19 17.55
C MET A 111 17.68 -21.40 18.48
N LEU A 112 16.54 -22.11 18.53
CA LEU A 112 16.37 -23.30 19.36
C LEU A 112 17.12 -24.51 18.80
N GLU A 113 17.02 -24.76 17.49
CA GLU A 113 17.52 -25.97 16.84
C GLU A 113 18.33 -25.65 15.57
N PRO A 114 19.49 -24.97 15.68
CA PRO A 114 20.24 -24.49 14.50
C PRO A 114 20.79 -25.63 13.63
N TRP A 115 21.08 -26.79 14.21
CA TRP A 115 21.53 -27.97 13.49
C TRP A 115 20.45 -28.54 12.55
N ALA A 116 19.16 -28.37 12.89
CA ALA A 116 18.05 -28.81 12.04
C ALA A 116 17.98 -28.02 10.72
N PHE A 117 18.58 -26.83 10.69
CA PHE A 117 18.72 -25.97 9.51
C PHE A 117 20.10 -26.09 8.84
N ALA A 118 20.93 -27.04 9.27
CA ALA A 118 22.29 -27.25 8.78
C ALA A 118 23.21 -26.01 8.91
N ILE A 119 22.94 -25.14 9.88
CA ILE A 119 23.81 -24.00 10.21
C ILE A 119 25.04 -24.48 10.99
N VAL A 120 24.86 -25.52 11.81
CA VAL A 120 25.89 -26.15 12.63
C VAL A 120 25.80 -27.68 12.49
N PRO A 121 26.85 -28.44 12.86
CA PRO A 121 26.81 -29.89 12.89
C PRO A 121 25.69 -30.46 13.76
N ALA A 122 25.27 -31.70 13.48
CA ALA A 122 24.17 -32.36 14.19
C ALA A 122 24.45 -32.46 15.71
N GLY A 123 23.50 -31.98 16.53
CA GLY A 123 23.61 -31.97 17.99
C GLY A 123 24.40 -30.79 18.57
N GLU A 124 24.96 -29.92 17.71
CA GLU A 124 25.54 -28.66 18.15
C GLU A 124 24.48 -27.54 18.19
N HIS A 125 24.71 -26.56 19.06
CA HIS A 125 23.85 -25.40 19.20
C HIS A 125 24.59 -24.07 19.04
N ALA A 126 25.91 -24.07 18.87
CA ALA A 126 26.72 -22.85 18.80
C ALA A 126 26.61 -22.18 17.42
N ILE A 127 25.66 -21.27 17.27
CA ILE A 127 25.40 -20.52 16.04
C ILE A 127 26.61 -19.63 15.71
N PRO A 128 27.10 -19.59 14.46
CA PRO A 128 28.16 -18.68 14.07
C PRO A 128 27.77 -17.21 14.26
N GLY A 129 28.73 -16.35 14.62
CA GLY A 129 28.47 -14.94 14.95
C GLY A 129 27.73 -14.16 13.84
N GLY A 130 28.06 -14.41 12.55
CA GLY A 130 27.35 -13.79 11.42
C GLY A 130 25.86 -14.13 11.41
N ASN A 131 25.53 -15.43 11.50
CA ASN A 131 24.16 -15.91 11.55
C ASN A 131 23.40 -15.38 12.78
N ARG A 132 24.06 -15.17 13.92
CA ARG A 132 23.41 -14.58 15.11
C ARG A 132 22.87 -13.17 14.82
N ILE A 133 23.66 -12.33 14.15
CA ILE A 133 23.25 -10.96 13.78
C ILE A 133 22.10 -11.02 12.77
N GLU A 134 22.24 -11.83 11.73
CA GLU A 134 21.24 -11.99 10.67
C GLU A 134 19.90 -12.48 11.22
N LEU A 135 19.92 -13.45 12.15
CA LEU A 135 18.74 -13.98 12.82
C LEU A 135 18.06 -12.94 13.70
N ALA A 136 18.84 -12.23 14.53
CA ALA A 136 18.29 -11.23 15.44
C ALA A 136 17.68 -10.06 14.67
N LEU A 137 18.33 -9.59 13.60
CA LEU A 137 17.78 -8.54 12.73
C LEU A 137 16.54 -9.02 11.97
N GLY A 138 16.58 -10.21 11.38
CA GLY A 138 15.42 -10.79 10.69
C GLY A 138 14.20 -10.95 11.60
N ALA A 139 14.42 -11.43 12.83
CA ALA A 139 13.38 -11.57 13.85
C ALA A 139 12.83 -10.21 14.31
N PHE A 140 13.71 -9.24 14.59
CA PHE A 140 13.32 -7.89 15.01
C PHE A 140 12.45 -7.20 13.96
N ILE A 141 12.92 -7.17 12.71
CA ILE A 141 12.18 -6.56 11.59
C ILE A 141 10.87 -7.32 11.34
N GLY A 142 10.88 -8.65 11.45
CA GLY A 142 9.67 -9.47 11.34
C GLY A 142 8.62 -9.14 12.41
N ALA A 143 9.03 -9.03 13.68
CA ALA A 143 8.16 -8.70 14.80
C ALA A 143 7.55 -7.29 14.69
N LEU A 144 8.38 -6.31 14.30
CA LEU A 144 7.96 -4.95 14.00
C LEU A 144 6.93 -4.96 12.85
N THR A 145 7.23 -5.68 11.77
CA THR A 145 6.35 -5.79 10.60
C THR A 145 5.00 -6.40 10.96
N PHE A 146 4.99 -7.46 11.77
CA PHE A 146 3.75 -8.13 12.21
C PHE A 146 2.82 -7.16 12.91
N THR A 147 3.28 -6.58 14.02
CA THR A 147 2.45 -5.69 14.84
C THR A 147 2.10 -4.38 14.14
N GLY A 148 3.06 -3.79 13.42
CA GLY A 148 2.80 -2.58 12.63
C GLY A 148 1.74 -2.81 11.56
N SER A 149 1.78 -3.95 10.88
CA SER A 149 0.81 -4.32 9.85
C SER A 149 -0.57 -4.65 10.43
N VAL A 150 -0.64 -5.24 11.63
CA VAL A 150 -1.91 -5.44 12.35
C VAL A 150 -2.58 -4.11 12.69
N ILE A 151 -1.80 -3.10 13.15
CA ILE A 151 -2.33 -1.76 13.41
C ILE A 151 -2.79 -1.09 12.11
N ALA A 152 -2.00 -1.18 11.03
CA ALA A 152 -2.37 -0.65 9.72
C ALA A 152 -3.66 -1.28 9.18
N TRP A 153 -3.77 -2.62 9.24
CA TRP A 153 -4.99 -3.35 8.90
C TRP A 153 -6.19 -2.86 9.72
N GLY A 154 -6.02 -2.74 11.04
CA GLY A 154 -7.07 -2.26 11.94
C GLY A 154 -7.57 -0.87 11.55
N LYS A 155 -6.66 0.07 11.32
CA LYS A 155 -6.95 1.45 10.89
C LYS A 155 -7.62 1.54 9.52
N LEU A 156 -7.23 0.70 8.58
CA LEU A 156 -7.83 0.67 7.24
C LEU A 156 -9.24 0.06 7.25
N SER A 157 -9.47 -0.93 8.11
CA SER A 157 -10.76 -1.63 8.18
C SER A 157 -11.91 -0.75 8.68
N GLY A 158 -11.63 0.23 9.55
CA GLY A 158 -12.62 1.17 10.09
C GLY A 158 -13.77 0.54 10.88
N LYS A 159 -13.72 -0.77 11.16
CA LYS A 159 -14.81 -1.52 11.82
C LYS A 159 -14.65 -1.65 13.33
N SER A 160 -13.46 -1.37 13.87
CA SER A 160 -13.15 -1.61 15.27
C SER A 160 -13.43 -0.39 16.14
N LYS A 161 -14.04 -0.63 17.31
CA LYS A 161 -14.16 0.38 18.39
C LYS A 161 -12.86 0.56 19.18
N PHE A 162 -11.87 -0.30 18.96
CA PHE A 162 -10.58 -0.24 19.65
C PHE A 162 -9.79 1.01 19.22
N ARG A 163 -9.38 1.84 20.19
CA ARG A 163 -8.78 3.17 19.94
C ARG A 163 -7.57 3.13 19.00
N LEU A 164 -6.74 2.09 19.06
CA LEU A 164 -5.55 1.96 18.21
C LEU A 164 -5.88 1.63 16.74
N PHE A 165 -7.07 1.06 16.49
CA PHE A 165 -7.57 0.72 15.15
C PHE A 165 -8.46 1.83 14.57
N GLN A 166 -8.62 2.94 15.27
CA GLN A 166 -9.30 4.10 14.70
C GLN A 166 -8.35 4.87 13.77
N GLY A 167 -8.90 5.42 12.68
CA GLY A 167 -8.12 6.19 11.72
C GLY A 167 -7.50 7.48 12.29
N ALA A 168 -7.98 7.98 13.43
CA ALA A 168 -7.39 9.15 14.08
C ALA A 168 -6.03 8.81 14.73
N PRO A 169 -4.98 9.63 14.51
CA PRO A 169 -3.70 9.51 15.21
C PRO A 169 -3.85 9.29 16.72
N VAL A 170 -3.00 8.43 17.28
CA VAL A 170 -2.85 8.24 18.73
C VAL A 170 -1.45 8.69 19.09
N VAL A 171 -1.35 9.84 19.77
CA VAL A 171 -0.09 10.43 20.20
C VAL A 171 -0.12 10.59 21.72
N PHE A 172 1.00 10.34 22.39
CA PHE A 172 1.16 10.55 23.83
C PHE A 172 2.50 11.21 24.18
N LYS A 173 2.56 11.87 25.33
CA LYS A 173 3.76 12.59 25.78
C LYS A 173 4.93 11.62 25.98
N GLY A 174 6.07 11.93 25.38
CA GLY A 174 7.29 11.11 25.48
C GLY A 174 7.38 9.94 24.49
N GLN A 175 6.45 9.82 23.53
CA GLN A 175 6.44 8.72 22.56
C GLN A 175 7.73 8.58 21.75
N HIS A 176 8.32 9.68 21.26
CA HIS A 176 9.60 9.61 20.52
C HIS A 176 10.75 9.13 21.40
N ALA A 177 10.78 9.58 22.67
CA ALA A 177 11.78 9.12 23.62
C ALA A 177 11.63 7.62 23.91
N LEU A 178 10.39 7.14 24.11
CA LEU A 178 10.11 5.71 24.26
C LEU A 178 10.57 4.92 23.04
N ASN A 179 10.22 5.36 21.82
CA ASN A 179 10.62 4.69 20.59
C ASN A 179 12.14 4.65 20.42
N ALA A 180 12.84 5.73 20.76
CA ALA A 180 14.30 5.78 20.73
C ALA A 180 14.92 4.83 21.76
N ILE A 181 14.39 4.79 22.99
CA ILE A 181 14.85 3.87 24.03
C ILE A 181 14.64 2.42 23.61
N LEU A 182 13.47 2.09 23.05
CA LEU A 182 13.18 0.75 22.52
C LEU A 182 14.13 0.38 21.37
N GLY A 183 14.42 1.31 20.46
CA GLY A 183 15.39 1.07 19.38
C GLY A 183 16.80 0.83 19.89
N LEU A 184 17.26 1.60 20.88
CA LEU A 184 18.57 1.40 21.53
C LEU A 184 18.60 0.10 22.33
N ALA A 185 17.51 -0.26 23.02
CA ALA A 185 17.39 -1.54 23.72
C ALA A 185 17.48 -2.71 22.73
N ALA A 186 16.78 -2.64 21.59
CA ALA A 186 16.89 -3.66 20.55
C ALA A 186 18.34 -3.82 20.08
N LEU A 187 19.05 -2.72 19.81
CA LEU A 187 20.46 -2.77 19.41
C LEU A 187 21.36 -3.39 20.50
N PHE A 188 21.16 -3.00 21.75
CA PHE A 188 21.89 -3.55 22.90
C PHE A 188 21.70 -5.07 23.00
N PHE A 189 20.46 -5.56 22.94
CA PHE A 189 20.19 -7.00 23.03
C PHE A 189 20.56 -7.77 21.76
N ILE A 190 20.59 -7.14 20.58
CA ILE A 190 21.17 -7.75 19.37
C ILE A 190 22.67 -8.00 19.57
N VAL A 191 23.41 -7.04 20.12
CA VAL A 191 24.84 -7.20 20.43
C VAL A 191 25.04 -8.24 21.54
N GLY A 192 24.18 -8.23 22.57
CA GLY A 192 24.18 -9.26 23.63
C GLY A 192 23.97 -10.67 23.09
N PHE A 193 23.00 -10.86 22.18
CA PHE A 193 22.78 -12.14 21.52
C PHE A 193 23.94 -12.55 20.61
N TRP A 194 24.53 -11.59 19.87
CA TRP A 194 25.70 -11.86 19.03
C TRP A 194 26.88 -12.39 19.86
N ASP A 195 27.16 -11.77 21.00
CA ASP A 195 28.26 -12.14 21.89
C ASP A 195 27.97 -13.47 22.63
N SER A 196 26.84 -13.54 23.34
CA SER A 196 26.56 -14.60 24.31
C SER A 196 25.67 -15.73 23.78
N GLN A 197 25.00 -15.54 22.65
CA GLN A 197 23.93 -16.42 22.16
C GLN A 197 22.78 -16.63 23.17
N SER A 198 22.58 -15.69 24.10
CA SER A 198 21.54 -15.75 25.11
C SER A 198 20.14 -15.81 24.49
N ALA A 199 19.40 -16.88 24.79
CA ALA A 199 18.01 -17.01 24.39
C ALA A 199 17.14 -15.87 24.94
N MET A 200 17.47 -15.37 26.14
CA MET A 200 16.79 -14.23 26.73
C MET A 200 16.97 -12.97 25.88
N ASP A 201 18.20 -12.69 25.45
CA ASP A 201 18.50 -11.51 24.63
C ASP A 201 17.73 -11.58 23.30
N PHE A 202 17.73 -12.75 22.65
CA PHE A 202 16.95 -12.98 21.43
C PHE A 202 15.46 -12.71 21.63
N TRP A 203 14.83 -13.26 22.68
CA TRP A 203 13.40 -13.06 22.92
C TRP A 203 13.06 -11.63 23.36
N ILE A 204 13.98 -10.94 24.04
CA ILE A 204 13.82 -9.52 24.33
C ILE A 204 13.84 -8.70 23.04
N VAL A 205 14.76 -8.99 22.10
CA VAL A 205 14.77 -8.34 20.77
C VAL A 205 13.42 -8.52 20.06
N VAL A 206 12.87 -9.73 20.06
CA VAL A 206 11.56 -10.02 19.47
C VAL A 206 10.44 -9.24 20.19
N GLY A 207 10.42 -9.26 21.52
CA GLY A 207 9.44 -8.53 22.33
C GLY A 207 9.47 -7.03 22.09
N VAL A 208 10.67 -6.44 22.04
CA VAL A 208 10.88 -5.02 21.71
C VAL A 208 10.39 -4.73 20.29
N GLY A 209 10.66 -5.62 19.32
CA GLY A 209 10.15 -5.50 17.95
C GLY A 209 8.62 -5.43 17.90
N PHE A 210 7.92 -6.29 18.64
CA PHE A 210 6.46 -6.24 18.74
C PHE A 210 5.93 -4.95 19.34
N VAL A 211 6.54 -4.45 20.42
CA VAL A 211 6.12 -3.18 21.04
C VAL A 211 6.37 -2.02 20.08
N LEU A 212 7.56 -1.98 19.48
CA LEU A 212 7.99 -0.90 18.59
C LEU A 212 7.16 -0.84 17.31
N GLY A 213 6.75 -1.98 16.76
CA GLY A 213 5.82 -2.03 15.63
C GLY A 213 4.45 -1.40 15.96
N VAL A 214 3.96 -1.55 17.19
CA VAL A 214 2.76 -0.82 17.63
C VAL A 214 3.04 0.67 17.79
N THR A 215 4.07 1.04 18.57
CA THR A 215 4.30 2.43 18.96
C THR A 215 4.76 3.35 17.82
N LEU A 216 5.33 2.79 16.74
CA LEU A 216 5.66 3.53 15.52
C LEU A 216 4.44 3.80 14.63
N ILE A 217 3.43 2.92 14.60
CA ILE A 217 2.31 3.03 13.63
C ILE A 217 1.07 3.70 14.22
N ILE A 218 0.87 3.65 15.53
CA ILE A 218 -0.25 4.32 16.19
C ILE A 218 -0.31 5.86 16.02
N PRO A 219 0.79 6.64 15.91
CA PRO A 219 0.70 8.09 15.68
C PRO A 219 0.37 8.45 14.24
N ILE A 220 0.45 7.52 13.30
CA ILE A 220 0.22 7.80 11.88
C ILE A 220 -1.29 7.75 11.58
N GLY A 221 -1.82 8.74 10.88
CA GLY A 221 -3.26 8.80 10.56
C GLY A 221 -3.68 7.75 9.54
N GLY A 222 -4.96 7.36 9.56
CA GLY A 222 -5.60 6.44 8.60
C GLY A 222 -5.39 6.84 7.14
N ALA A 223 -5.24 8.14 6.95
CA ALA A 223 -4.99 8.83 5.72
C ALA A 223 -3.59 8.52 5.13
N ASP A 224 -2.57 8.43 5.99
CA ASP A 224 -1.16 8.12 5.63
C ASP A 224 -0.85 6.61 5.63
N MET A 225 -1.83 5.78 6.03
CA MET A 225 -1.68 4.32 6.06
C MET A 225 -1.19 3.69 4.75
N PRO A 226 -1.54 4.20 3.54
CA PRO A 226 -1.02 3.61 2.31
C PRO A 226 0.51 3.62 2.24
N VAL A 227 1.14 4.72 2.69
CA VAL A 227 2.61 4.84 2.77
C VAL A 227 3.17 3.85 3.78
N VAL A 228 2.51 3.73 4.93
CA VAL A 228 2.89 2.77 5.98
C VAL A 228 2.81 1.33 5.48
N VAL A 229 1.77 0.96 4.74
CA VAL A 229 1.63 -0.38 4.17
C VAL A 229 2.76 -0.68 3.18
N SER A 230 3.13 0.30 2.35
CA SER A 230 4.29 0.17 1.44
C SER A 230 5.63 0.07 2.18
N MET A 231 5.80 0.81 3.28
CA MET A 231 7.00 0.72 4.11
C MET A 231 7.09 -0.64 4.82
N LEU A 232 5.97 -1.14 5.37
CA LEU A 232 5.91 -2.45 6.01
C LEU A 232 6.12 -3.59 4.99
N ASN A 233 5.72 -3.41 3.73
CA ASN A 233 6.12 -4.30 2.63
C ASN A 233 7.65 -4.37 2.51
N SER A 234 8.32 -3.21 2.52
CA SER A 234 9.79 -3.15 2.50
C SER A 234 10.40 -3.93 3.67
N TYR A 235 9.90 -3.70 4.89
CA TYR A 235 10.39 -4.40 6.08
C TYR A 235 10.17 -5.91 6.00
N SER A 236 9.04 -6.37 5.46
CA SER A 236 8.80 -7.79 5.24
C SER A 236 9.84 -8.42 4.29
N GLY A 237 10.25 -7.68 3.25
CA GLY A 237 11.32 -8.09 2.34
C GLY A 237 12.69 -8.16 3.02
N TRP A 238 13.05 -7.14 3.81
CA TRP A 238 14.32 -7.13 4.55
C TRP A 238 14.38 -8.21 5.66
N ALA A 239 13.25 -8.49 6.33
CA ALA A 239 13.15 -9.60 7.26
C ALA A 239 13.40 -10.94 6.54
N ALA A 240 12.75 -11.16 5.39
CA ALA A 240 12.96 -12.36 4.59
C ALA A 240 14.40 -12.50 4.09
N ALA A 241 15.05 -11.39 3.69
CA ALA A 241 16.45 -11.39 3.30
C ALA A 241 17.39 -11.74 4.47
N GLY A 242 17.15 -11.17 5.66
CA GLY A 242 17.93 -11.49 6.87
C GLY A 242 17.84 -12.96 7.28
N ILE A 243 16.63 -13.53 7.24
CA ILE A 243 16.43 -14.98 7.41
C ILE A 243 17.11 -15.77 6.28
N GLY A 244 17.06 -15.27 5.05
CA GLY A 244 17.73 -15.87 3.90
C GLY A 244 19.24 -15.99 4.09
N PHE A 245 19.91 -14.93 4.56
CA PHE A 245 21.33 -14.96 4.90
C PHE A 245 21.62 -15.97 6.01
N SER A 246 20.81 -15.94 7.07
CA SER A 246 20.94 -16.86 8.21
C SER A 246 20.89 -18.33 7.80
N LEU A 247 20.08 -18.65 6.79
CA LEU A 247 19.88 -20.00 6.28
C LEU A 247 20.78 -20.34 5.08
N GLY A 248 21.59 -19.39 4.59
CA GLY A 248 22.33 -19.56 3.33
C GLY A 248 21.42 -19.83 2.13
N ASN A 249 20.19 -19.32 2.14
CA ASN A 249 19.18 -19.59 1.11
C ASN A 249 19.13 -18.44 0.07
N PRO A 250 19.71 -18.63 -1.13
CA PRO A 250 19.78 -17.59 -2.14
C PRO A 250 18.41 -17.11 -2.64
N MET A 251 17.39 -17.98 -2.63
CA MET A 251 16.05 -17.58 -3.06
C MET A 251 15.45 -16.55 -2.11
N LEU A 252 15.54 -16.80 -0.79
CA LEU A 252 15.04 -15.86 0.22
C LEU A 252 15.81 -14.54 0.21
N ILE A 253 17.14 -14.59 0.02
CA ILE A 253 17.99 -13.40 -0.09
C ILE A 253 17.55 -12.55 -1.28
N ILE A 254 17.44 -13.15 -2.47
CA ILE A 254 17.11 -12.41 -3.69
C ILE A 254 15.67 -11.92 -3.66
N ALA A 255 14.70 -12.78 -3.37
CA ALA A 255 13.29 -12.39 -3.31
C ALA A 255 13.04 -11.33 -2.23
N GLY A 256 13.63 -11.50 -1.03
CA GLY A 256 13.52 -10.55 0.06
C GLY A 256 14.11 -9.18 -0.29
N SER A 257 15.29 -9.15 -0.92
CA SER A 257 15.94 -7.89 -1.34
C SER A 257 15.17 -7.16 -2.44
N LEU A 258 14.57 -7.90 -3.38
CA LEU A 258 13.72 -7.32 -4.44
C LEU A 258 12.45 -6.68 -3.86
N VAL A 259 11.77 -7.38 -2.96
CA VAL A 259 10.57 -6.85 -2.28
C VAL A 259 10.94 -5.69 -1.37
N GLY A 260 12.03 -5.81 -0.62
CA GLY A 260 12.56 -4.79 0.28
C GLY A 260 12.85 -3.48 -0.43
N SER A 261 13.62 -3.53 -1.51
CA SER A 261 13.94 -2.36 -2.33
C SER A 261 12.71 -1.76 -3.03
N SER A 262 11.85 -2.59 -3.62
CA SER A 262 10.61 -2.14 -4.28
C SER A 262 9.69 -1.38 -3.32
N GLY A 263 9.46 -1.92 -2.12
CA GLY A 263 8.64 -1.26 -1.10
C GLY A 263 9.24 0.07 -0.62
N ALA A 264 10.56 0.16 -0.50
CA ALA A 264 11.23 1.42 -0.11
C ALA A 264 11.07 2.51 -1.19
N ILE A 265 11.31 2.14 -2.46
CA ILE A 265 11.17 3.05 -3.61
C ILE A 265 9.72 3.53 -3.73
N LEU A 266 8.74 2.60 -3.63
CA LEU A 266 7.33 2.95 -3.71
C LEU A 266 6.93 3.91 -2.59
N SER A 267 7.37 3.65 -1.35
CA SER A 267 7.10 4.53 -0.21
C SER A 267 7.64 5.94 -0.43
N TYR A 268 8.84 6.05 -1.00
CA TYR A 268 9.45 7.34 -1.34
C TYR A 268 8.65 8.07 -2.43
N ILE A 269 8.25 7.38 -3.50
CA ILE A 269 7.45 7.97 -4.59
C ILE A 269 6.12 8.48 -4.05
N MET A 270 5.45 7.72 -3.18
CA MET A 270 4.21 8.15 -2.54
C MET A 270 4.40 9.39 -1.67
N CYS A 271 5.46 9.44 -0.85
CA CYS A 271 5.77 10.61 -0.02
C CYS A 271 6.02 11.86 -0.89
N LYS A 272 6.79 11.71 -1.97
CA LYS A 272 7.05 12.78 -2.94
C LYS A 272 5.76 13.26 -3.62
N ALA A 273 4.88 12.34 -4.02
CA ALA A 273 3.59 12.69 -4.62
C ALA A 273 2.64 13.41 -3.65
N MET A 274 2.80 13.22 -2.33
CA MET A 274 2.07 13.95 -1.29
C MET A 274 2.77 15.26 -0.87
N ASN A 275 3.93 15.58 -1.47
CA ASN A 275 4.86 16.62 -1.00
C ASN A 275 5.11 16.59 0.52
N ARG A 276 5.27 15.38 1.06
CA ARG A 276 5.64 15.17 2.47
C ARG A 276 6.96 14.44 2.53
N SER A 277 7.84 14.85 3.45
CA SER A 277 9.09 14.13 3.67
C SER A 277 8.81 12.72 4.22
N PHE A 278 9.58 11.73 3.82
CA PHE A 278 9.49 10.37 4.36
C PHE A 278 9.63 10.34 5.89
N PHE A 279 10.55 11.15 6.43
CA PHE A 279 10.77 11.29 7.87
C PHE A 279 9.54 11.86 8.60
N SER A 280 8.84 12.84 8.03
CA SER A 280 7.65 13.44 8.66
C SER A 280 6.46 12.48 8.70
N VAL A 281 6.36 11.55 7.74
CA VAL A 281 5.34 10.50 7.75
C VAL A 281 5.64 9.44 8.81
N ILE A 282 6.89 8.96 8.89
CA ILE A 282 7.28 7.88 9.82
C ILE A 282 7.35 8.36 11.27
N LEU A 283 7.89 9.55 11.51
CA LEU A 283 8.01 10.09 12.86
C LEU A 283 6.67 10.56 13.41
N GLY A 284 5.58 10.53 12.65
CA GLY A 284 4.22 10.74 13.14
C GLY A 284 4.07 12.00 13.98
N GLY A 285 4.00 13.16 13.32
CA GLY A 285 3.81 14.45 14.00
C GLY A 285 5.03 15.37 14.02
N PHE A 286 6.17 14.94 13.48
CA PHE A 286 7.31 15.83 13.22
C PHE A 286 7.15 16.48 11.83
N GLY A 287 6.95 17.80 11.79
CA GLY A 287 6.94 18.57 10.53
C GLY A 287 5.57 19.09 10.07
N GLY A 288 4.50 18.82 10.82
CA GLY A 288 3.40 19.77 10.86
C GLY A 288 3.74 20.76 11.96
N GLU A 289 4.25 21.95 11.64
CA GLU A 289 3.90 23.09 12.49
C GLU A 289 2.40 22.98 12.72
N ALA A 290 1.94 23.12 13.96
CA ALA A 290 0.53 23.24 14.24
C ALA A 290 0.02 24.38 13.36
N ALA A 291 -0.56 24.03 12.21
CA ALA A 291 -1.14 25.01 11.33
C ALA A 291 -2.17 25.71 12.20
N ALA A 292 -1.96 27.01 12.38
CA ALA A 292 -2.90 27.87 13.07
C ALA A 292 -4.31 27.47 12.64
N GLY A 293 -5.16 27.19 13.63
CA GLY A 293 -6.40 26.46 13.47
C GLY A 293 -7.12 26.81 12.17
N GLY A 294 -7.54 25.78 11.44
CA GLY A 294 -8.32 25.93 10.22
C GLY A 294 -9.35 27.02 10.44
N ALA A 295 -9.20 28.11 9.69
CA ALA A 295 -10.14 29.21 9.74
C ALA A 295 -11.54 28.63 9.62
N ALA A 296 -12.43 29.04 10.52
CA ALA A 296 -13.82 28.60 10.53
C ALA A 296 -14.36 28.63 9.09
N GLN A 297 -15.00 27.53 8.70
CA GLN A 297 -15.59 27.33 7.38
C GLN A 297 -16.48 28.53 7.05
N GLN A 298 -15.94 29.53 6.34
CA GLN A 298 -16.75 30.66 5.91
C GLN A 298 -17.79 30.08 4.96
N GLN A 299 -19.07 30.33 5.24
CA GLN A 299 -20.16 30.03 4.31
C GLN A 299 -20.00 30.93 3.08
N ARG A 300 -19.12 30.50 2.17
CA ARG A 300 -18.95 31.10 0.86
C ARG A 300 -19.98 30.47 -0.08
N PRO A 301 -20.66 31.27 -0.91
CA PRO A 301 -21.64 30.75 -1.83
C PRO A 301 -20.96 29.80 -2.84
N VAL A 302 -21.62 28.68 -3.14
CA VAL A 302 -21.22 27.74 -4.19
C VAL A 302 -22.31 27.68 -5.25
N LYS A 303 -21.93 27.48 -6.52
CA LYS A 303 -22.90 27.23 -7.59
C LYS A 303 -23.28 25.76 -7.55
N SER A 304 -24.54 25.45 -7.26
CA SER A 304 -25.04 24.07 -7.27
C SER A 304 -25.83 23.79 -8.54
N GLY A 305 -25.65 22.60 -9.12
CA GLY A 305 -26.42 22.11 -10.26
C GLY A 305 -26.94 20.70 -10.04
N SER A 306 -27.83 20.28 -10.93
CA SER A 306 -28.37 18.92 -10.98
C SER A 306 -27.51 17.99 -11.85
N ALA A 307 -27.82 16.69 -11.81
CA ALA A 307 -27.23 15.72 -12.74
C ALA A 307 -27.57 16.04 -14.20
N ASP A 308 -28.78 16.55 -14.46
CA ASP A 308 -29.24 16.93 -15.79
C ASP A 308 -28.43 18.12 -16.35
N ASP A 309 -28.16 19.13 -15.52
CA ASP A 309 -27.33 20.27 -15.91
C ASP A 309 -25.92 19.82 -16.29
N ALA A 310 -25.33 18.91 -15.50
CA ALA A 310 -24.02 18.37 -15.77
C ALA A 310 -23.98 17.53 -17.05
N ALA A 311 -24.99 16.68 -17.27
CA ALA A 311 -25.13 15.89 -18.49
C ALA A 311 -25.26 16.78 -19.73
N PHE A 312 -26.05 17.85 -19.64
CA PHE A 312 -26.21 18.82 -20.72
C PHE A 312 -24.89 19.52 -21.07
N ILE A 313 -24.15 19.99 -20.05
CA ILE A 313 -22.85 20.65 -20.26
C ILE A 313 -21.85 19.69 -20.90
N MET A 314 -21.76 18.44 -20.41
CA MET A 314 -20.82 17.44 -20.94
C MET A 314 -21.19 16.97 -22.35
N SER A 315 -22.47 16.86 -22.67
CA SER A 315 -22.93 16.40 -24.00
C SER A 315 -22.68 17.43 -25.10
N ASN A 316 -22.46 18.70 -24.75
CA ASN A 316 -22.14 19.79 -25.67
C ASN A 316 -20.66 20.19 -25.63
N ALA A 317 -19.83 19.44 -24.91
CA ALA A 317 -18.38 19.66 -24.84
C ALA A 317 -17.67 18.91 -25.98
N GLU A 318 -16.52 19.41 -26.45
CA GLU A 318 -15.65 18.64 -27.34
C GLU A 318 -14.74 17.73 -26.52
N THR A 319 -14.31 18.19 -25.33
CA THR A 319 -13.33 17.51 -24.48
C THR A 319 -13.77 17.46 -23.01
N VAL A 320 -13.77 16.26 -22.44
CA VAL A 320 -14.10 16.00 -21.03
C VAL A 320 -12.95 15.27 -20.35
N ILE A 321 -12.44 15.83 -19.24
CA ILE A 321 -11.45 15.17 -18.39
C ILE A 321 -12.10 14.73 -17.08
N ILE A 322 -12.08 13.43 -16.81
CA ILE A 322 -12.60 12.83 -15.58
C ILE A 322 -11.48 12.68 -14.56
N VAL A 323 -11.68 13.24 -13.37
CA VAL A 323 -10.78 13.11 -12.22
C VAL A 323 -11.42 12.20 -11.16
N PRO A 324 -11.13 10.89 -11.17
CA PRO A 324 -11.65 9.97 -10.18
C PRO A 324 -10.95 10.13 -8.82
N GLY A 325 -11.73 10.08 -7.74
CA GLY A 325 -11.24 10.12 -6.37
C GLY A 325 -11.80 9.00 -5.49
N TYR A 326 -11.43 9.02 -4.21
CA TYR A 326 -11.85 7.98 -3.26
C TYR A 326 -13.38 7.91 -3.08
N GLY A 327 -14.10 9.02 -3.27
CA GLY A 327 -15.57 9.01 -3.21
C GLY A 327 -16.22 8.11 -4.26
N LEU A 328 -15.65 8.04 -5.48
CA LEU A 328 -16.07 7.12 -6.54
C LEU A 328 -15.91 5.65 -6.10
N ALA A 329 -14.76 5.33 -5.48
CA ALA A 329 -14.47 3.99 -4.97
C ALA A 329 -15.44 3.56 -3.86
N VAL A 330 -15.75 4.46 -2.93
CA VAL A 330 -16.69 4.19 -1.83
C VAL A 330 -18.11 3.94 -2.35
N ALA A 331 -18.53 4.68 -3.37
CA ALA A 331 -19.85 4.53 -3.99
C ALA A 331 -19.93 3.33 -4.97
N ARG A 332 -18.79 2.72 -5.32
CA ARG A 332 -18.68 1.72 -6.39
C ARG A 332 -19.26 2.22 -7.72
N ALA A 333 -18.92 3.45 -8.08
CA ALA A 333 -19.48 4.12 -9.25
C ALA A 333 -18.69 3.86 -10.55
N GLN A 334 -17.60 3.08 -10.52
CA GLN A 334 -16.72 2.89 -11.69
C GLN A 334 -17.44 2.39 -12.94
N HIS A 335 -18.39 1.46 -12.81
CA HIS A 335 -19.17 0.96 -13.95
C HIS A 335 -20.16 2.00 -14.49
N ALA A 336 -20.80 2.77 -13.61
CA ALA A 336 -21.70 3.85 -14.00
C ALA A 336 -20.93 4.96 -14.74
N VAL A 337 -19.70 5.26 -14.31
CA VAL A 337 -18.83 6.22 -15.00
C VAL A 337 -18.45 5.70 -16.37
N LYS A 338 -18.09 4.42 -16.50
CA LYS A 338 -17.81 3.81 -17.80
C LYS A 338 -19.00 3.92 -18.74
N GLU A 339 -20.21 3.61 -18.28
CA GLU A 339 -21.43 3.73 -19.09
C GLU A 339 -21.70 5.18 -19.52
N LEU A 340 -21.51 6.16 -18.62
CA LEU A 340 -21.59 7.58 -18.97
C LEU A 340 -20.56 7.96 -20.03
N VAL A 341 -19.31 7.48 -19.89
CA VAL A 341 -18.24 7.74 -20.86
C VAL A 341 -18.56 7.15 -22.23
N ASP A 342 -19.06 5.92 -22.31
CA ASP A 342 -19.47 5.31 -23.58
C ASP A 342 -20.50 6.19 -24.30
N LYS A 343 -21.53 6.66 -23.59
CA LYS A 343 -22.57 7.54 -24.16
C LYS A 343 -22.01 8.88 -24.64
N LEU A 344 -21.05 9.45 -23.92
CA LEU A 344 -20.37 10.69 -24.34
C LEU A 344 -19.50 10.46 -25.58
N VAL A 345 -18.76 9.35 -25.64
CA VAL A 345 -17.93 8.98 -26.79
C VAL A 345 -18.78 8.71 -28.03
N GLU A 346 -19.95 8.08 -27.87
CA GLU A 346 -20.92 7.89 -28.96
C GLU A 346 -21.43 9.22 -29.55
N ARG A 347 -21.49 10.28 -28.73
CA ARG A 347 -21.81 11.65 -29.17
C ARG A 347 -20.61 12.40 -29.77
N GLY A 348 -19.45 11.76 -29.88
CA GLY A 348 -18.23 12.34 -30.44
C GLY A 348 -17.40 13.16 -29.45
N VAL A 349 -17.71 13.11 -28.15
CA VAL A 349 -16.95 13.80 -27.10
C VAL A 349 -15.66 13.03 -26.82
N THR A 350 -14.52 13.73 -26.79
CA THR A 350 -13.24 13.13 -26.39
C THR A 350 -13.16 13.07 -24.87
N VAL A 351 -13.13 11.86 -24.32
CA VAL A 351 -13.08 11.64 -22.87
C VAL A 351 -11.72 11.06 -22.45
N LYS A 352 -11.11 11.67 -21.42
CA LYS A 352 -9.85 11.20 -20.81
C LYS A 352 -10.01 11.09 -19.30
N TYR A 353 -9.36 10.10 -18.69
CA TYR A 353 -9.24 9.96 -17.24
C TYR A 353 -7.89 10.48 -16.77
N ALA A 354 -7.90 11.35 -15.77
CA ALA A 354 -6.72 11.93 -15.17
C ALA A 354 -6.48 11.37 -13.76
N ILE A 355 -5.44 10.56 -13.60
CA ILE A 355 -5.15 9.87 -12.34
C ILE A 355 -4.09 10.62 -11.55
N HIS A 356 -4.45 10.99 -10.32
CA HIS A 356 -3.48 11.49 -9.36
C HIS A 356 -2.75 10.31 -8.68
N PRO A 357 -1.42 10.34 -8.51
CA PRO A 357 -0.66 9.19 -7.97
C PRO A 357 -1.10 8.70 -6.59
N VAL A 358 -1.69 9.59 -5.79
CA VAL A 358 -2.22 9.29 -4.44
C VAL A 358 -3.75 9.36 -4.34
N ALA A 359 -4.46 9.28 -5.47
CA ALA A 359 -5.90 9.13 -5.45
C ALA A 359 -6.30 7.77 -4.85
N GLY A 360 -7.12 7.80 -3.79
CA GLY A 360 -7.66 6.60 -3.14
C GLY A 360 -6.97 6.25 -1.82
N ARG A 361 -6.85 4.95 -1.54
CA ARG A 361 -6.27 4.38 -0.29
C ARG A 361 -5.14 3.38 -0.51
N MET A 362 -4.63 3.26 -1.73
CA MET A 362 -3.41 2.53 -2.05
C MET A 362 -2.82 3.10 -3.34
N PRO A 363 -1.51 2.93 -3.59
CA PRO A 363 -0.94 3.20 -4.89
C PRO A 363 -1.70 2.48 -6.00
N GLY A 364 -2.03 3.20 -7.06
CA GLY A 364 -2.77 2.64 -8.20
C GLY A 364 -4.21 2.24 -7.90
N HIS A 365 -4.81 2.68 -6.78
CA HIS A 365 -6.19 2.30 -6.42
C HIS A 365 -7.16 2.62 -7.54
N MET A 366 -7.08 3.83 -8.14
CA MET A 366 -7.97 4.22 -9.22
C MET A 366 -7.71 3.41 -10.49
N ASN A 367 -6.46 3.15 -10.86
CA ASN A 367 -6.11 2.35 -12.04
C ASN A 367 -6.75 0.95 -11.95
N VAL A 368 -6.70 0.33 -10.77
CA VAL A 368 -7.29 -1.00 -10.54
C VAL A 368 -8.81 -0.99 -10.66
N LEU A 369 -9.50 0.04 -10.13
CA LEU A 369 -10.95 0.16 -10.24
C LEU A 369 -11.42 0.46 -11.66
N LEU A 370 -10.67 1.28 -12.40
CA LEU A 370 -10.98 1.56 -13.80
C LEU A 370 -10.73 0.33 -14.68
N ALA A 371 -9.69 -0.45 -14.39
CA ALA A 371 -9.45 -1.73 -15.04
C ALA A 371 -10.57 -2.75 -14.72
N GLU A 372 -11.09 -2.78 -13.50
CA GLU A 372 -12.27 -3.59 -13.13
C GLU A 372 -13.53 -3.17 -13.92
N ALA A 373 -13.67 -1.88 -14.22
CA ALA A 373 -14.73 -1.37 -15.08
C ALA A 373 -14.45 -1.53 -16.58
N GLU A 374 -13.35 -2.19 -16.95
CA GLU A 374 -12.92 -2.40 -18.34
C GLU A 374 -12.70 -1.10 -19.12
N VAL A 375 -12.25 -0.04 -18.44
CA VAL A 375 -11.87 1.23 -19.08
C VAL A 375 -10.62 1.02 -19.94
N PRO A 376 -10.63 1.44 -21.23
CA PRO A 376 -9.46 1.35 -22.09
C PRO A 376 -8.26 2.14 -21.55
N TYR A 377 -7.09 1.51 -21.50
CA TYR A 377 -5.88 2.12 -20.93
C TYR A 377 -5.38 3.35 -21.70
N ASP A 378 -5.68 3.47 -22.99
CA ASP A 378 -5.38 4.64 -23.83
C ASP A 378 -6.19 5.88 -23.44
N GLN A 379 -7.27 5.70 -22.68
CA GLN A 379 -8.03 6.81 -22.09
C GLN A 379 -7.52 7.20 -20.70
N VAL A 380 -6.61 6.43 -20.09
CA VAL A 380 -6.16 6.63 -18.70
C VAL A 380 -4.77 7.24 -18.69
N PHE A 381 -4.66 8.46 -18.17
CA PHE A 381 -3.42 9.24 -18.14
C PHE A 381 -2.99 9.53 -16.72
N GLU A 382 -1.68 9.47 -16.48
CA GLU A 382 -1.08 9.91 -15.24
C GLU A 382 -1.01 11.44 -15.20
N MET A 383 -0.99 12.01 -14.00
CA MET A 383 -1.03 13.47 -13.77
C MET A 383 0.04 14.26 -14.56
N GLU A 384 1.25 13.74 -14.69
CA GLU A 384 2.36 14.42 -15.39
C GLU A 384 2.07 14.55 -16.89
N ASP A 385 1.37 13.58 -17.48
CA ASP A 385 1.08 13.53 -18.91
C ASP A 385 -0.14 14.41 -19.28
N ILE A 386 -1.14 14.49 -18.40
CA ILE A 386 -2.42 15.15 -18.70
C ILE A 386 -2.51 16.60 -18.20
N ASN A 387 -1.65 17.03 -17.27
CA ASN A 387 -1.79 18.36 -16.66
C ASN A 387 -1.72 19.52 -17.67
N ALA A 388 -0.90 19.39 -18.71
CA ALA A 388 -0.79 20.39 -19.78
C ALA A 388 -2.08 20.55 -20.61
N GLU A 389 -2.94 19.54 -20.61
CA GLU A 389 -4.17 19.52 -21.42
C GLU A 389 -5.36 20.20 -20.72
N PHE A 390 -5.35 20.34 -19.38
CA PHE A 390 -6.49 20.95 -18.66
C PHE A 390 -6.84 22.36 -19.14
N GLY A 391 -5.87 23.14 -19.63
CA GLY A 391 -6.13 24.48 -20.16
C GLY A 391 -6.93 24.50 -21.48
N GLN A 392 -7.00 23.36 -22.19
CA GLN A 392 -7.75 23.20 -23.43
C GLN A 392 -9.06 22.46 -23.23
N ALA A 393 -9.22 21.77 -22.09
CA ALA A 393 -10.42 21.00 -21.76
C ALA A 393 -11.66 21.89 -21.56
N ASP A 394 -12.78 21.51 -22.18
CA ASP A 394 -14.06 22.20 -22.00
C ASP A 394 -14.65 21.92 -20.62
N VAL A 395 -14.59 20.65 -20.18
CA VAL A 395 -15.16 20.23 -18.90
C VAL A 395 -14.16 19.35 -18.15
N ALA A 396 -13.92 19.67 -16.88
CA ALA A 396 -13.29 18.76 -15.93
C ALA A 396 -14.32 18.28 -14.90
N ILE A 397 -14.60 16.98 -14.85
CA ILE A 397 -15.52 16.38 -13.85
C ILE A 397 -14.73 15.67 -12.75
N ILE A 398 -14.85 16.18 -11.53
CA ILE A 398 -14.22 15.64 -10.33
C ILE A 398 -15.21 14.73 -9.61
N LEU A 399 -14.90 13.44 -9.55
CA LEU A 399 -15.76 12.42 -8.95
C LEU A 399 -15.21 11.97 -7.60
N GLY A 400 -15.65 12.64 -6.53
CA GLY A 400 -15.27 12.27 -5.17
C GLY A 400 -13.79 12.47 -4.83
N ALA A 401 -13.11 13.39 -5.54
CA ALA A 401 -11.79 13.88 -5.19
C ALA A 401 -11.90 15.24 -4.48
N ASN A 402 -10.91 15.57 -3.63
CA ASN A 402 -10.85 16.87 -2.97
C ASN A 402 -9.43 17.44 -2.99
N ASP A 403 -8.53 16.91 -2.17
CA ASP A 403 -7.21 17.52 -1.98
C ASP A 403 -6.35 17.47 -3.25
N VAL A 404 -6.46 16.39 -4.04
CA VAL A 404 -5.71 16.18 -5.29
C VAL A 404 -6.06 17.15 -6.41
N VAL A 405 -7.10 17.97 -6.24
CA VAL A 405 -7.50 19.04 -7.17
C VAL A 405 -7.52 20.40 -6.48
N ASN A 406 -7.01 20.52 -5.25
CA ASN A 406 -7.15 21.72 -4.42
C ASN A 406 -6.08 22.78 -4.76
N PRO A 407 -6.44 23.94 -5.33
CA PRO A 407 -5.48 24.99 -5.71
C PRO A 407 -4.72 25.59 -4.51
N ALA A 408 -5.18 25.35 -3.27
CA ALA A 408 -4.46 25.73 -2.07
C ALA A 408 -3.04 25.12 -2.01
N ALA A 409 -2.73 24.08 -2.79
CA ALA A 409 -1.38 23.56 -2.93
C ALA A 409 -0.38 24.58 -3.53
N HIS A 410 -0.85 25.62 -4.23
CA HIS A 410 0.02 26.69 -4.74
C HIS A 410 0.16 27.88 -3.76
N VAL A 411 -0.57 27.89 -2.65
CA VAL A 411 -0.60 29.00 -1.69
C VAL A 411 0.37 28.74 -0.54
N LYS A 412 1.37 29.60 -0.38
CA LYS A 412 2.33 29.54 0.73
C LYS A 412 1.58 29.61 2.07
N GLY A 413 1.90 28.69 2.98
CA GLY A 413 1.24 28.58 4.30
C GLY A 413 0.06 27.59 4.35
N SER A 414 -0.37 27.05 3.21
CA SER A 414 -1.32 25.93 3.17
C SER A 414 -0.67 24.63 3.68
N PRO A 415 -1.38 23.77 4.43
CA PRO A 415 -0.86 22.47 4.85
C PRO A 415 -0.52 21.50 3.70
N ILE A 416 -1.05 21.76 2.50
CA ILE A 416 -0.74 21.00 1.27
C ILE A 416 0.14 21.80 0.30
N TYR A 417 0.77 22.88 0.74
CA TYR A 417 1.63 23.70 -0.11
C TYR A 417 2.73 22.86 -0.77
N GLY A 418 2.89 23.02 -2.09
CA GLY A 418 3.86 22.30 -2.92
C GLY A 418 3.45 20.90 -3.34
N MET A 419 2.29 20.39 -2.89
CA MET A 419 1.73 19.14 -3.40
C MET A 419 1.44 19.29 -4.91
N PRO A 420 1.98 18.41 -5.78
CA PRO A 420 1.51 18.33 -7.15
C PRO A 420 0.00 18.06 -7.13
N ILE A 421 -0.76 18.75 -7.95
CA ILE A 421 -2.22 18.54 -8.07
C ILE A 421 -2.58 18.37 -9.53
N LEU A 422 -3.75 17.77 -9.76
CA LEU A 422 -4.41 17.86 -11.05
C LEU A 422 -4.95 19.28 -11.20
N GLU A 423 -4.49 19.99 -12.22
CA GLU A 423 -4.81 21.40 -12.45
C GLU A 423 -6.19 21.58 -13.09
N ALA A 424 -7.20 20.87 -12.57
CA ALA A 424 -8.59 20.89 -13.04
C ALA A 424 -9.18 22.31 -13.06
N TYR A 425 -8.68 23.20 -12.20
CA TYR A 425 -9.02 24.63 -12.19
C TYR A 425 -8.63 25.36 -13.48
N LYS A 426 -7.86 24.77 -14.41
CA LYS A 426 -7.54 25.37 -15.71
C LYS A 426 -8.60 25.09 -16.78
N ALA A 427 -9.46 24.10 -16.60
CA ALA A 427 -10.55 23.80 -17.54
C ALA A 427 -11.55 24.96 -17.66
N LYS A 428 -12.29 25.02 -18.78
CA LYS A 428 -13.29 26.07 -19.03
C LYS A 428 -14.44 25.98 -18.02
N THR A 429 -14.97 24.78 -17.81
CA THR A 429 -15.99 24.46 -16.80
C THR A 429 -15.52 23.32 -15.91
N VAL A 430 -15.83 23.38 -14.62
CA VAL A 430 -15.48 22.35 -13.66
C VAL A 430 -16.76 21.84 -13.01
N ILE A 431 -16.95 20.53 -12.95
CA ILE A 431 -18.09 19.88 -12.29
C ILE A 431 -17.54 19.07 -11.13
N VAL A 432 -18.02 19.31 -9.91
CA VAL A 432 -17.57 18.57 -8.73
C VAL A 432 -18.72 17.79 -8.15
N ASN A 433 -18.59 16.46 -8.14
CA ASN A 433 -19.53 15.58 -7.46
C ASN A 433 -19.04 15.18 -6.06
N LYS A 434 -19.85 15.48 -5.04
CA LYS A 434 -19.64 15.04 -3.66
C LYS A 434 -20.94 15.02 -2.87
N ARG A 435 -20.98 14.27 -1.76
CA ARG A 435 -22.20 14.17 -0.91
C ARG A 435 -22.53 15.43 -0.11
N SER A 436 -21.53 16.19 0.30
CA SER A 436 -21.70 17.39 1.15
C SER A 436 -20.45 18.27 1.07
N MET A 437 -20.46 19.45 1.68
CA MET A 437 -19.30 20.34 1.79
C MET A 437 -18.21 19.87 2.79
N ALA A 438 -18.26 18.61 3.24
CA ALA A 438 -17.23 18.05 4.10
C ALA A 438 -15.83 18.10 3.46
N ALA A 439 -14.83 18.34 4.30
CA ALA A 439 -13.42 18.40 3.91
C ALA A 439 -12.87 17.03 3.48
N GLY A 440 -11.72 17.07 2.81
CA GLY A 440 -11.00 15.91 2.28
C GLY A 440 -10.09 15.26 3.31
N TYR A 441 -9.01 14.65 2.83
CA TYR A 441 -7.98 14.00 3.65
C TYR A 441 -7.27 15.03 4.55
N ALA A 442 -6.98 16.22 4.03
CA ALA A 442 -6.20 17.25 4.72
C ALA A 442 -7.04 18.07 5.72
N GLY A 443 -8.35 17.80 5.82
CA GLY A 443 -9.26 18.61 6.62
C GLY A 443 -9.39 20.05 6.10
N LEU A 444 -8.95 20.30 4.86
CA LEU A 444 -8.99 21.61 4.23
C LEU A 444 -10.28 21.81 3.44
N ASP A 445 -10.76 23.05 3.48
CA ASP A 445 -11.70 23.55 2.49
C ASP A 445 -10.98 23.72 1.13
N ASN A 446 -11.75 23.74 0.03
CA ASN A 446 -11.17 23.73 -1.30
C ASN A 446 -11.64 24.92 -2.13
N GLU A 447 -10.68 25.78 -2.48
CA GLU A 447 -10.92 26.99 -3.28
C GLU A 447 -11.56 26.69 -4.64
N LEU A 448 -11.30 25.51 -5.22
CA LEU A 448 -11.92 25.09 -6.48
C LEU A 448 -13.45 25.13 -6.41
N PHE A 449 -14.04 24.80 -5.26
CA PHE A 449 -15.50 24.66 -5.11
C PHE A 449 -16.23 26.01 -5.17
N TYR A 450 -15.50 27.10 -4.96
CA TYR A 450 -16.05 28.46 -4.92
C TYR A 450 -15.76 29.26 -6.19
N MET A 451 -15.05 28.68 -7.15
CA MET A 451 -14.75 29.36 -8.41
C MET A 451 -16.01 29.54 -9.26
N ASP A 452 -16.08 30.64 -9.98
CA ASP A 452 -17.25 30.98 -10.81
C ASP A 452 -17.57 29.94 -11.89
N LYS A 453 -16.55 29.23 -12.36
CA LYS A 453 -16.66 28.19 -13.38
C LYS A 453 -16.87 26.78 -12.81
N THR A 454 -17.03 26.67 -11.49
CA THR A 454 -17.24 25.38 -10.82
C THR A 454 -18.70 25.18 -10.46
N LEU A 455 -19.26 24.06 -10.89
CA LEU A 455 -20.62 23.60 -10.59
C LEU A 455 -20.56 22.42 -9.61
N MET A 456 -21.19 22.56 -8.46
CA MET A 456 -21.30 21.51 -7.45
C MET A 456 -22.55 20.65 -7.70
N VAL A 457 -22.36 19.36 -7.93
CA VAL A 457 -23.47 18.39 -8.06
C VAL A 457 -23.48 17.49 -6.83
N PHE A 458 -24.42 17.76 -5.92
CA PHE A 458 -24.47 17.05 -4.65
C PHE A 458 -25.16 15.70 -4.76
N GLY A 459 -24.55 14.66 -4.18
CA GLY A 459 -25.16 13.34 -4.10
C GLY A 459 -24.15 12.22 -3.91
N ASP A 460 -24.66 11.00 -3.79
CA ASP A 460 -23.83 9.81 -3.90
C ASP A 460 -23.31 9.69 -5.35
N ALA A 461 -22.02 9.38 -5.51
CA ALA A 461 -21.38 9.42 -6.82
C ALA A 461 -22.01 8.44 -7.82
N LYS A 462 -22.44 7.26 -7.36
CA LYS A 462 -23.08 6.28 -8.26
C LYS A 462 -24.41 6.81 -8.75
N LYS A 463 -25.27 7.28 -7.84
CA LYS A 463 -26.59 7.81 -8.19
C LYS A 463 -26.51 8.98 -9.16
N VAL A 464 -25.64 9.95 -8.87
CA VAL A 464 -25.49 11.15 -9.70
C VAL A 464 -24.98 10.80 -11.09
N VAL A 465 -24.00 9.90 -11.20
CA VAL A 465 -23.47 9.49 -12.50
C VAL A 465 -24.49 8.66 -13.29
N GLU A 466 -25.28 7.81 -12.64
CA GLU A 466 -26.39 7.09 -13.29
C GLU A 466 -27.48 8.05 -13.79
N GLU A 467 -27.80 9.10 -13.03
CA GLU A 467 -28.73 10.15 -13.44
C GLU A 467 -28.18 10.96 -14.62
N MET A 468 -26.89 11.34 -14.57
CA MET A 468 -26.22 11.97 -15.71
C MET A 468 -26.30 11.07 -16.96
N GLY A 469 -25.97 9.78 -16.82
CA GLY A 469 -26.00 8.83 -17.93
C GLY A 469 -27.39 8.66 -18.55
N LYS A 470 -28.48 8.79 -17.78
CA LYS A 470 -29.85 8.80 -18.30
C LYS A 470 -30.18 10.10 -19.03
N ALA A 471 -29.68 11.22 -18.55
CA ALA A 471 -29.91 12.53 -19.17
C ALA A 471 -29.11 12.76 -20.47
N VAL A 472 -28.06 11.95 -20.71
CA VAL A 472 -27.31 11.93 -21.97
C VAL A 472 -28.04 11.12 -23.07
N GLU A 473 -29.15 10.44 -22.77
CA GLU A 473 -29.94 9.67 -23.77
C GLU A 473 -30.53 10.53 -24.89
#